data_AF-A0A4Q9PB93-F1
#
_entry.id   AF-A0A4Q9PB93-F1
#
_cell.length_a   1.000
_cell.length_b   1.000
_cell.length_c   1.000
_cell.angle_alpha   90.00
_cell.angle_beta   90.00
_cell.angle_gamma   90.00
#
_symmetry.space_group_name_H-M   'P 1'
#
loop_
_entity.id
_entity.type
_entity.pdbx_description
1 polymer ?
#
loop_
_entity_poly.entity_id
_entity_poly.type
_entity_poly.pdbx_seq_one_letter_code
_entity_poly.pdbx_strand_id
1 'polypeptide(L)'
;MSESVASILGLVASNPAIAHAISFSSLSLFIDLIVYLKPILSWSQSPYKFSPPSFLPDNLQTFLASALNISLPICSELWTLLRDVLWLSLPSSKSLSGRVVESLIQFGVRHGIGVYNLYPPTRNCLRTGCKYLRRHAGDQRVLEQPITTNAVYFSREHGPVPAVSHSLRCPQCHARYYPNYWIDSAGDSRTYYEGPTPTAIHVTTHVFIDDNVTANELCHQINKDKAYW
;
A
#
# COMPACT_ATOMS: atom_id res chain seq x y z
N MET A 1 -3.99 -14.35 18.88
CA MET A 1 -4.58 -12.99 18.82
C MET A 1 -4.67 -12.34 20.19
N SER A 2 -5.15 -13.03 21.23
CA SER A 2 -5.26 -12.49 22.60
C SER A 2 -3.93 -11.99 23.20
N GLU A 3 -2.83 -12.72 23.01
CA GLU A 3 -1.50 -12.32 23.52
C GLU A 3 -0.97 -11.04 22.87
N SER A 4 -1.28 -10.82 21.59
CA SER A 4 -0.87 -9.62 20.86
C SER A 4 -1.64 -8.38 21.34
N VAL A 5 -2.94 -8.52 21.63
CA VAL A 5 -3.78 -7.41 22.12
C VAL A 5 -3.36 -6.99 23.53
N ALA A 6 -3.15 -7.95 24.44
CA ALA A 6 -2.67 -7.65 25.80
C ALA A 6 -1.30 -6.97 25.79
N SER A 7 -0.39 -7.42 24.91
CA SER A 7 0.92 -6.79 24.72
C SER A 7 0.81 -5.35 24.23
N ILE A 8 -0.03 -5.08 23.22
CA ILE A 8 -0.25 -3.72 22.69
C ILE A 8 -0.81 -2.81 23.79
N LEU A 9 -1.83 -3.26 24.52
CA LEU A 9 -2.42 -2.46 25.60
C LEU A 9 -1.42 -2.21 26.73
N GLY A 10 -0.59 -3.21 27.08
CA GLY A 10 0.48 -3.06 28.07
C GLY A 10 1.53 -2.03 27.66
N LEU A 11 1.92 -2.00 26.39
CA LEU A 11 2.85 -1.00 25.84
C LEU A 11 2.25 0.41 25.87
N VAL A 12 0.97 0.56 25.50
CA VAL A 12 0.31 1.87 25.54
C VAL A 12 0.16 2.35 26.99
N ALA A 13 -0.25 1.46 27.90
CA ALA A 13 -0.41 1.80 29.31
C ALA A 13 0.91 2.20 30.01
N SER A 14 2.05 1.68 29.55
CA SER A 14 3.37 2.04 30.10
C SER A 14 3.90 3.40 29.60
N ASN A 15 3.21 4.05 28.66
CA ASN A 15 3.52 5.39 28.18
C ASN A 15 2.36 6.36 28.49
N PRO A 16 2.42 7.12 29.62
CA PRO A 16 1.34 8.00 30.03
C PRO A 16 0.96 9.07 29.00
N ALA A 17 1.95 9.61 28.27
CA ALA A 17 1.70 10.63 27.25
C ALA A 17 0.78 10.09 26.13
N ILE A 18 1.07 8.89 25.63
CA ILE A 18 0.23 8.23 24.64
C ILE A 18 -1.11 7.80 25.26
N ALA A 19 -1.10 7.18 26.44
CA ALA A 19 -2.31 6.68 27.10
C ALA A 19 -3.36 7.78 27.36
N HIS A 20 -2.91 9.00 27.66
CA HIS A 20 -3.80 10.15 27.84
C HIS A 20 -4.21 10.82 26.52
N ALA A 21 -3.39 10.70 25.47
CA ALA A 21 -3.61 11.39 24.20
C ALA A 21 -4.47 10.62 23.20
N ILE A 22 -4.61 9.29 23.33
CA ILE A 22 -5.32 8.45 22.35
C ILE A 22 -6.53 7.73 22.93
N SER A 23 -7.66 7.79 22.22
CA SER A 23 -8.83 6.98 22.54
C SER A 23 -8.64 5.52 22.12
N PHE A 24 -9.38 4.59 22.73
CA PHE A 24 -9.37 3.19 22.30
C PHE A 24 -9.78 3.02 20.83
N SER A 25 -10.77 3.81 20.37
CA SER A 25 -11.23 3.78 18.97
C SER A 25 -10.12 4.19 18.00
N SER A 26 -9.39 5.28 18.31
CA SER A 26 -8.25 5.76 17.53
C SER A 26 -7.09 4.76 17.57
N LEU A 27 -6.79 4.16 18.71
CA LEU A 27 -5.76 3.10 18.81
C LEU A 27 -6.12 1.90 17.93
N SER A 28 -7.36 1.44 17.99
CA SER A 28 -7.84 0.35 17.15
C SER A 28 -7.77 0.70 15.65
N LEU A 29 -8.16 1.92 15.27
CA LEU A 29 -8.03 2.38 13.87
C LEU A 29 -6.57 2.45 13.42
N PHE A 30 -5.66 2.91 14.28
CA PHE A 30 -4.24 2.96 13.97
C PHE A 30 -3.70 1.56 13.68
N ILE A 31 -4.06 0.57 14.49
CA ILE A 31 -3.66 -0.83 14.29
C ILE A 31 -4.16 -1.33 12.92
N ASP A 32 -5.46 -1.16 12.63
CA ASP A 32 -6.07 -1.60 11.38
C ASP A 32 -5.38 -0.93 10.16
N LEU A 33 -5.15 0.38 10.24
CA LEU A 33 -4.48 1.15 9.19
C LEU A 33 -3.03 0.71 9.01
N ILE A 34 -2.26 0.50 10.08
CA ILE A 34 -0.85 0.05 9.96
C ILE A 34 -0.75 -1.35 9.36
N VAL A 35 -1.62 -2.27 9.78
CA VAL A 35 -1.68 -3.62 9.20
C VAL A 35 -1.96 -3.54 7.71
N TYR A 36 -2.91 -2.70 7.30
CA TYR A 36 -3.23 -2.45 5.90
C TYR A 36 -2.10 -1.78 5.12
N LEU A 37 -1.46 -0.75 5.69
CA LEU A 37 -0.40 0.04 5.05
C LEU A 37 0.96 -0.67 5.04
N LYS A 38 1.12 -1.79 5.74
CA LYS A 38 2.38 -2.54 5.84
C LYS A 38 3.05 -2.84 4.48
N PRO A 39 2.32 -3.26 3.41
CA PRO A 39 2.93 -3.43 2.09
C PRO A 39 3.49 -2.12 1.52
N ILE A 40 2.80 -1.00 1.71
CA ILE A 40 3.24 0.33 1.27
C ILE A 40 4.50 0.76 2.04
N LEU A 41 4.52 0.54 3.36
CA LEU A 41 5.71 0.78 4.20
C LEU A 41 6.90 -0.11 3.79
N SER A 42 6.64 -1.33 3.33
CA SER A 42 7.68 -2.17 2.72
C SER A 42 8.18 -1.57 1.39
N TRP A 43 7.32 -0.91 0.61
CA TRP A 43 7.70 -0.17 -0.60
C TRP A 43 8.50 1.10 -0.36
N SER A 44 8.41 1.71 0.82
CA SER A 44 9.25 2.86 1.18
C SER A 44 10.65 2.50 1.69
N GLN A 45 11.04 1.21 1.68
CA GLN A 45 12.36 0.75 2.11
C GLN A 45 13.00 -0.22 1.11
N SER A 46 14.28 -0.49 1.32
CA SER A 46 15.03 -1.48 0.54
C SER A 46 14.31 -2.84 0.54
N PRO A 47 14.25 -3.55 -0.60
CA PRO A 47 13.67 -4.90 -0.68
C PRO A 47 14.36 -5.92 0.23
N TYR A 48 15.59 -5.63 0.67
CA TYR A 48 16.37 -6.50 1.56
C TYR A 48 16.17 -6.19 3.05
N LYS A 49 15.33 -5.20 3.38
CA LYS A 49 15.04 -4.82 4.76
C LYS A 49 13.66 -5.37 5.16
N PHE A 50 13.67 -6.31 6.11
CA PHE A 50 12.47 -7.01 6.59
C PHE A 50 11.94 -6.47 7.91
N SER A 51 12.66 -5.56 8.57
CA SER A 51 12.23 -4.90 9.80
C SER A 51 11.29 -3.71 9.51
N PRO A 52 10.51 -3.24 10.50
CA PRO A 52 9.74 -2.01 10.33
C PRO A 52 10.66 -0.83 10.05
N PRO A 53 10.20 0.17 9.26
CA PRO A 53 10.93 1.41 9.10
C PRO A 53 11.04 2.15 10.44
N SER A 54 12.21 2.74 10.69
CA SER A 54 12.47 3.42 11.97
C SER A 54 11.55 4.63 12.17
N PHE A 55 11.16 5.27 11.07
CA PHE A 55 10.25 6.40 11.00
C PHE A 55 9.22 6.16 9.91
N LEU A 56 8.02 6.71 10.08
CA LEU A 56 7.03 6.72 9.01
C LEU A 56 7.43 7.73 7.93
N PRO A 57 7.17 7.46 6.64
CA PRO A 57 7.18 8.48 5.61
C PRO A 57 6.24 9.64 5.94
N ASP A 58 6.64 10.88 5.64
CA ASP A 58 5.91 12.11 6.02
C ASP A 58 4.43 12.10 5.58
N ASN A 59 4.16 11.57 4.38
CA ASN A 59 2.80 11.48 3.85
C ASN A 59 1.94 10.50 4.66
N LEU A 60 2.49 9.37 5.09
CA LEU A 60 1.80 8.40 5.94
C LEU A 60 1.62 8.92 7.36
N GLN A 61 2.61 9.62 7.91
CA GLN A 61 2.49 10.23 9.23
C GLN A 61 1.39 11.31 9.26
N THR A 62 1.35 12.18 8.25
CA THR A 62 0.33 13.24 8.14
C THR A 62 -1.07 12.65 7.92
N PHE A 63 -1.17 11.62 7.09
CA PHE A 63 -2.40 10.85 6.92
C PHE A 63 -2.90 10.25 8.24
N LEU A 64 -2.05 9.50 8.94
CA LEU A 64 -2.41 8.82 10.19
C LEU A 64 -2.81 9.82 11.28
N ALA A 65 -2.04 10.88 11.46
CA ALA A 65 -2.37 11.94 12.42
C ALA A 65 -3.76 12.55 12.14
N SER A 66 -4.07 12.79 10.86
CA SER A 66 -5.37 13.33 10.44
C SER A 66 -6.52 12.34 10.65
N ALA A 67 -6.34 11.08 10.23
CA ALA A 67 -7.38 10.05 10.33
C ALA A 67 -7.72 9.70 11.78
N LEU A 68 -6.73 9.81 12.67
CA LEU A 68 -6.88 9.51 14.10
C LEU A 68 -7.27 10.71 14.95
N ASN A 69 -7.23 11.91 14.35
CA ASN A 69 -7.38 13.20 15.02
C ASN A 69 -6.40 13.37 16.21
N ILE A 70 -5.12 13.11 15.96
CA ILE A 70 -4.03 13.26 16.93
C ILE A 70 -2.92 14.16 16.34
N SER A 71 -2.03 14.67 17.19
CA SER A 71 -0.89 15.47 16.72
C SER A 71 0.20 14.60 16.08
N LEU A 72 1.01 15.19 15.18
CA LEU A 72 2.14 14.50 14.54
C LEU A 72 3.15 13.91 15.54
N PRO A 73 3.52 14.59 16.65
CA PRO A 73 4.38 14.01 17.68
C PRO A 73 3.79 12.74 18.30
N ILE A 74 2.50 12.77 18.68
CA ILE A 74 1.82 11.59 19.25
C ILE A 74 1.77 10.45 18.23
N CYS A 75 1.50 10.74 16.95
CA CYS A 75 1.56 9.72 15.90
C CYS A 75 2.96 9.11 15.75
N SER A 76 4.02 9.91 15.87
CA SER A 76 5.41 9.44 15.80
C SER A 76 5.77 8.54 16.98
N GLU A 77 5.37 8.96 18.18
CA GLU A 77 5.61 8.18 19.41
C GLU A 77 4.83 6.87 19.39
N LEU A 78 3.57 6.91 18.93
CA LEU A 78 2.74 5.72 18.78
C LEU A 78 3.34 4.71 17.80
N TRP A 79 3.84 5.16 16.65
CA TRP A 79 4.58 4.30 15.73
C TRP A 79 5.84 3.73 16.39
N THR A 80 6.63 4.57 17.04
CA THR A 80 7.87 4.14 17.70
C THR A 80 7.62 3.06 18.75
N LEU A 81 6.54 3.20 19.53
CA LEU A 81 6.15 2.27 20.57
C LEU A 81 5.62 0.94 20.00
N LEU A 82 4.82 0.97 18.94
CA LEU A 82 4.06 -0.19 18.48
C LEU A 82 4.63 -0.89 17.24
N ARG A 83 5.56 -0.26 16.51
CA ARG A 83 6.03 -0.76 15.20
C ARG A 83 6.47 -2.21 15.20
N ASP A 84 7.21 -2.64 16.23
CA ASP A 84 7.79 -3.99 16.23
C ASP A 84 6.71 -5.06 16.42
N VAL A 85 5.75 -4.82 17.31
CA VAL A 85 4.62 -5.72 17.53
C VAL A 85 3.69 -5.75 16.32
N LEU A 86 3.37 -4.58 15.75
CA LEU A 86 2.50 -4.48 14.58
C LEU A 86 3.16 -5.05 13.32
N TRP A 87 4.48 -4.94 13.19
CA TRP A 87 5.20 -5.50 12.06
C TRP A 87 5.24 -7.03 12.06
N LEU A 88 5.11 -7.66 13.22
CA LEU A 88 5.01 -9.13 13.33
C LEU A 88 3.57 -9.62 13.21
N SER A 89 2.58 -8.74 13.32
CA SER A 89 1.18 -9.11 13.17
C SER A 89 0.87 -9.63 11.76
N LEU A 90 0.06 -10.69 11.71
CA LEU A 90 -0.54 -11.19 10.48
C LEU A 90 -1.79 -10.36 10.16
N PRO A 91 -2.10 -10.11 8.87
CA PRO A 91 -3.37 -9.52 8.48
C PRO A 91 -4.52 -10.36 9.02
N SER A 92 -5.43 -9.75 9.78
CA SER A 92 -6.52 -10.47 10.45
C SER A 92 -7.66 -10.86 9.49
N SER A 93 -7.79 -10.17 8.35
CA SER A 93 -8.82 -10.42 7.33
C SER A 93 -8.30 -10.05 5.94
N LYS A 94 -8.83 -10.70 4.89
CA LYS A 94 -8.64 -10.30 3.48
C LYS A 94 -9.50 -9.10 3.09
N SER A 95 -10.65 -8.92 3.74
CA SER A 95 -11.58 -7.81 3.45
C SER A 95 -11.24 -6.60 4.33
N LEU A 96 -11.28 -5.42 3.72
CA LEU A 96 -11.02 -4.14 4.39
C LEU A 96 -12.24 -3.75 5.23
N SER A 97 -12.01 -3.33 6.47
CA SER A 97 -13.10 -2.81 7.29
C SER A 97 -13.59 -1.47 6.72
N GLY A 98 -14.90 -1.23 6.78
CA GLY A 98 -15.51 0.01 6.28
C GLY A 98 -14.85 1.27 6.84
N ARG A 99 -14.50 1.27 8.13
CA ARG A 99 -13.76 2.36 8.80
C ARG A 99 -12.39 2.67 8.18
N VAL A 100 -11.67 1.65 7.70
CA VAL A 100 -10.37 1.81 7.03
C VAL A 100 -10.58 2.41 5.66
N VAL A 101 -11.55 1.89 4.90
CA VAL A 101 -11.91 2.42 3.57
C VAL A 101 -12.35 3.88 3.66
N GLU A 102 -13.26 4.21 4.59
CA GLU A 102 -13.72 5.57 4.84
C GLU A 102 -12.56 6.51 5.20
N SER A 103 -11.67 6.08 6.09
CA SER A 103 -10.49 6.87 6.47
C SER A 103 -9.55 7.12 5.27
N LEU A 104 -9.33 6.12 4.42
CA LEU A 104 -8.49 6.24 3.23
C LEU A 104 -9.12 7.15 2.18
N ILE A 105 -10.44 7.07 1.97
CA ILE A 105 -11.16 7.97 1.07
C ILE A 105 -11.10 9.41 1.58
N GLN A 106 -11.40 9.62 2.87
CA GLN A 106 -11.51 10.95 3.44
C GLN A 106 -10.16 11.65 3.60
N PHE A 107 -9.12 10.91 4.03
CA PHE A 107 -7.83 11.50 4.41
C PHE A 107 -6.65 11.01 3.56
N GLY A 108 -6.73 9.84 2.93
CA GLY A 108 -5.59 9.21 2.24
C GLY A 108 -5.27 9.85 0.88
N VAL A 109 -6.28 10.17 0.08
CA VAL A 109 -6.11 10.62 -1.32
C VAL A 109 -5.21 11.84 -1.44
N ARG A 110 -5.41 12.85 -0.58
CA ARG A 110 -4.60 14.07 -0.54
C ARG A 110 -3.12 13.85 -0.18
N HIS A 111 -2.80 12.68 0.36
CA HIS A 111 -1.44 12.27 0.73
C HIS A 111 -0.87 11.20 -0.23
N GLY A 112 -1.53 10.98 -1.37
CA GLY A 112 -1.11 10.01 -2.38
C GLY A 112 -1.29 8.56 -1.92
N ILE A 113 -2.28 8.30 -1.05
CA ILE A 113 -2.59 6.96 -0.52
C ILE A 113 -4.01 6.60 -0.97
N GLY A 114 -4.12 5.55 -1.79
CA GLY A 114 -5.42 5.04 -2.24
C GLY A 114 -6.02 4.02 -1.27
N VAL A 115 -7.27 3.64 -1.51
CA VAL A 115 -7.88 2.42 -0.95
C VAL A 115 -7.22 1.16 -1.51
N TYR A 116 -6.62 1.26 -2.69
CA TYR A 116 -5.72 0.25 -3.25
C TYR A 116 -4.44 0.94 -3.72
N ASN A 117 -3.29 0.44 -3.26
CA ASN A 117 -1.97 0.92 -3.66
C ASN A 117 -1.27 -0.21 -4.42
N LEU A 118 -1.26 -0.10 -5.74
CA LEU A 118 -0.95 -1.17 -6.67
C LEU A 118 0.49 -1.03 -7.14
N TYR A 119 1.32 -2.01 -6.84
CA TYR A 119 2.73 -2.06 -7.22
C TYR A 119 2.98 -3.22 -8.19
N PRO A 120 4.11 -3.19 -8.93
CA PRO A 120 4.56 -4.38 -9.64
C PRO A 120 4.74 -5.56 -8.69
N PRO A 121 4.48 -6.80 -9.12
CA PRO A 121 4.62 -8.00 -8.28
C PRO A 121 6.08 -8.37 -7.99
N THR A 122 7.03 -7.62 -8.55
CA THR A 122 8.48 -7.80 -8.35
C THR A 122 9.13 -6.49 -7.94
N ARG A 123 10.16 -6.59 -7.09
CA ARG A 123 11.05 -5.48 -6.72
C ARG A 123 12.36 -5.48 -7.50
N ASN A 124 12.60 -6.53 -8.28
CA ASN A 124 13.83 -6.74 -9.02
C ASN A 124 13.54 -6.86 -10.51
N CYS A 125 14.53 -6.51 -11.34
CA CYS A 125 14.47 -6.70 -12.77
C CYS A 125 14.32 -8.20 -13.12
N LEU A 126 13.37 -8.50 -14.01
CA LEU A 126 13.13 -9.85 -14.52
C LEU A 126 13.99 -10.18 -15.74
N ARG A 127 14.63 -9.19 -16.37
CA ARG A 127 15.49 -9.46 -17.53
C ARG A 127 16.67 -10.34 -17.14
N THR A 128 16.77 -11.50 -17.77
CA THR A 128 17.91 -12.40 -17.61
C THR A 128 19.22 -11.68 -17.88
N GLY A 129 20.18 -11.83 -16.96
CA GLY A 129 21.49 -11.17 -17.04
C GLY A 129 21.51 -9.69 -16.61
N CYS A 130 20.37 -9.08 -16.25
CA CYS A 130 20.32 -7.70 -15.75
C CYS A 130 20.72 -7.59 -14.27
N LYS A 131 21.96 -8.02 -13.99
CA LYS A 131 22.52 -8.16 -12.64
C LYS A 131 23.46 -7.01 -12.28
N TYR A 132 23.72 -6.83 -10.98
CA TYR A 132 24.80 -5.94 -10.55
C TYR A 132 26.16 -6.53 -10.94
N LEU A 133 27.12 -5.65 -11.24
CA LEU A 133 28.50 -6.03 -11.63
C LEU A 133 29.52 -5.84 -10.50
N ARG A 134 29.13 -5.22 -9.38
CA ARG A 134 30.05 -4.80 -8.30
C ARG A 134 29.53 -5.15 -6.91
N ARG A 135 29.08 -4.16 -6.12
CA ARG A 135 28.74 -4.29 -4.69
C ARG A 135 27.73 -5.42 -4.35
N HIS A 136 26.92 -5.85 -5.31
CA HIS A 136 25.96 -6.96 -5.22
C HIS A 136 26.12 -7.93 -6.40
N ALA A 137 27.37 -8.18 -6.82
CA ALA A 137 27.67 -8.90 -8.07
C ALA A 137 26.89 -10.22 -8.18
N GLY A 138 26.16 -10.38 -9.29
CA GLY A 138 25.37 -11.58 -9.55
C GLY A 138 23.90 -11.50 -9.12
N ASP A 139 23.52 -10.55 -8.26
CA ASP A 139 22.12 -10.32 -7.87
C ASP A 139 21.36 -9.54 -8.94
N GLN A 140 20.06 -9.81 -9.05
CA GLN A 140 19.16 -9.03 -9.91
C GLN A 140 19.06 -7.60 -9.42
N ARG A 141 19.03 -6.65 -10.36
CA ARG A 141 18.95 -5.23 -10.01
C ARG A 141 17.61 -4.86 -9.41
N VAL A 142 17.64 -4.12 -8.32
CA VAL A 142 16.45 -3.54 -7.70
C VAL A 142 15.85 -2.49 -8.65
N LEU A 143 14.52 -2.44 -8.71
CA LEU A 143 13.78 -1.44 -9.46
C LEU A 143 13.74 -0.12 -8.68
N GLU A 144 13.89 0.99 -9.38
CA GLU A 144 14.02 2.33 -8.82
C GLU A 144 13.09 3.32 -9.56
N GLN A 145 13.21 4.63 -9.28
CA GLN A 145 12.48 5.70 -9.99
C GLN A 145 10.96 5.46 -10.07
N PRO A 146 10.29 5.38 -8.91
CA PRO A 146 8.84 5.18 -8.88
C PRO A 146 8.13 6.33 -9.59
N ILE A 147 7.17 5.98 -10.45
CA ILE A 147 6.15 6.91 -10.96
C ILE A 147 4.82 6.48 -10.38
N THR A 148 4.10 7.45 -9.83
CA THR A 148 2.81 7.25 -9.18
C THR A 148 1.69 7.88 -10.03
N THR A 149 0.62 7.12 -10.23
CA THR A 149 -0.54 7.53 -11.02
C THR A 149 -1.81 7.33 -10.20
N ASN A 150 -2.61 8.39 -10.05
CA ASN A 150 -3.95 8.26 -9.47
C ASN A 150 -4.85 7.46 -10.41
N ALA A 151 -5.62 6.54 -9.84
CA ALA A 151 -6.49 5.63 -10.56
C ALA A 151 -7.82 5.44 -9.81
N VAL A 152 -8.77 4.81 -10.48
CA VAL A 152 -10.00 4.30 -9.89
C VAL A 152 -9.92 2.77 -9.88
N TYR A 153 -10.28 2.19 -8.75
CA TYR A 153 -10.41 0.74 -8.58
C TYR A 153 -11.87 0.38 -8.40
N PHE A 154 -12.42 -0.36 -9.37
CA PHE A 154 -13.78 -0.90 -9.30
C PHE A 154 -13.73 -2.18 -8.48
N SER A 155 -13.95 -2.03 -7.16
CA SER A 155 -14.04 -3.16 -6.25
C SER A 155 -15.45 -3.74 -6.24
N ARG A 156 -15.55 -5.04 -5.95
CA ARG A 156 -16.85 -5.68 -5.75
C ARG A 156 -17.51 -5.25 -4.44
N GLU A 157 -16.72 -5.13 -3.37
CA GLU A 157 -17.22 -4.86 -2.02
C GLU A 157 -17.61 -3.40 -1.79
N HIS A 158 -16.84 -2.45 -2.34
CA HIS A 158 -16.99 -1.02 -2.04
C HIS A 158 -17.37 -0.19 -3.28
N GLY A 159 -17.51 -0.82 -4.45
CA GLY A 159 -17.70 -0.13 -5.70
C GLY A 159 -16.44 0.62 -6.16
N PRO A 160 -16.58 1.72 -6.90
CA PRO A 160 -15.46 2.54 -7.37
C PRO A 160 -14.84 3.28 -6.19
N VAL A 161 -13.54 3.05 -5.98
CA VAL A 161 -12.77 3.72 -4.92
C VAL A 161 -11.46 4.29 -5.46
N PRO A 162 -10.91 5.34 -4.83
CA PRO A 162 -9.60 5.88 -5.19
C PRO A 162 -8.51 4.83 -5.05
N ALA A 163 -7.66 4.73 -6.05
CA ALA A 163 -6.48 3.89 -6.05
C ALA A 163 -5.26 4.64 -6.54
N VAL A 164 -4.10 4.06 -6.25
CA VAL A 164 -2.81 4.61 -6.64
C VAL A 164 -2.03 3.49 -7.30
N SER A 165 -1.62 3.71 -8.55
CA SER A 165 -0.77 2.78 -9.29
C SER A 165 0.67 3.26 -9.27
N HIS A 166 1.59 2.34 -9.02
CA HIS A 166 3.02 2.59 -9.03
C HIS A 166 3.68 1.80 -10.14
N SER A 167 4.58 2.46 -10.85
CA SER A 167 5.52 1.79 -11.77
C SER A 167 6.95 2.09 -11.39
N LEU A 168 7.84 1.11 -11.55
CA LEU A 168 9.26 1.26 -11.25
C LEU A 168 10.11 0.91 -12.47
N ARG A 169 11.28 1.52 -12.57
CA ARG A 169 12.20 1.35 -13.70
C ARG A 169 13.47 0.64 -13.26
N CYS A 170 13.97 -0.27 -14.09
CA CYS A 170 15.32 -0.78 -13.89
C CYS A 170 16.35 0.31 -14.27
N PRO A 171 17.32 0.66 -13.41
CA PRO A 171 18.30 1.70 -13.72
C PRO A 171 19.25 1.32 -14.85
N GLN A 172 19.41 0.02 -15.14
CA GLN A 172 20.35 -0.47 -16.15
C GLN A 172 19.68 -0.73 -17.51
N CYS A 173 18.66 -1.58 -17.53
CA CYS A 173 18.02 -1.98 -18.79
C CYS A 173 16.83 -1.08 -19.16
N HIS A 174 16.50 -0.11 -18.31
CA HIS A 174 15.46 0.89 -18.51
C HIS A 174 14.03 0.38 -18.69
N ALA A 175 13.79 -0.93 -18.62
CA ALA A 175 12.46 -1.52 -18.59
C ALA A 175 11.64 -0.96 -17.42
N ARG A 176 10.36 -0.70 -17.66
CA ARG A 176 9.41 -0.17 -16.67
C ARG A 176 8.35 -1.20 -16.34
N TYR A 177 8.20 -1.46 -15.04
CA TYR A 177 7.34 -2.47 -14.47
C TYR A 177 6.10 -1.77 -13.90
N TYR A 178 4.92 -2.20 -14.33
CA TYR A 178 3.60 -1.77 -13.88
C TYR A 178 2.96 -2.90 -13.05
N PRO A 179 1.79 -2.71 -12.43
CA PRO A 179 1.19 -3.76 -11.60
C PRO A 179 0.87 -5.08 -12.33
N ASN A 180 0.60 -5.06 -13.63
CA ASN A 180 0.15 -6.25 -14.38
C ASN A 180 1.06 -6.65 -15.55
N TYR A 181 1.93 -5.75 -15.98
CA TYR A 181 2.84 -5.97 -17.11
C TYR A 181 4.10 -5.11 -16.94
N TRP A 182 5.11 -5.37 -17.75
CA TRP A 182 6.26 -4.49 -17.91
C TRP A 182 6.48 -4.17 -19.39
N ILE A 183 7.15 -3.05 -19.66
CA ILE A 183 7.52 -2.61 -21.01
C ILE A 183 9.04 -2.58 -21.09
N ASP A 184 9.58 -3.14 -22.16
CA ASP A 184 11.00 -3.09 -22.48
C ASP A 184 11.41 -1.68 -22.92
N SER A 185 12.64 -1.23 -22.64
CA SER A 185 13.13 0.01 -23.22
C SER A 185 13.30 -0.04 -24.74
N ALA A 186 13.45 -1.24 -25.31
CA ALA A 186 13.71 -1.45 -26.73
C ALA A 186 12.43 -1.54 -27.60
N GLY A 187 11.24 -1.60 -27.00
CA GLY A 187 9.99 -1.66 -27.76
C GLY A 187 8.76 -1.31 -26.94
N ASP A 188 7.66 -0.99 -27.62
CA ASP A 188 6.41 -0.55 -27.00
C ASP A 188 5.46 -1.71 -26.62
N SER A 189 5.91 -2.96 -26.74
CA SER A 189 5.10 -4.13 -26.40
C SER A 189 5.03 -4.35 -24.90
N ARG A 190 3.83 -4.70 -24.41
CA ARG A 190 3.59 -5.06 -23.01
C ARG A 190 3.82 -6.55 -22.81
N THR A 191 4.68 -6.89 -21.86
CA THR A 191 4.89 -8.26 -21.41
C THR A 191 4.20 -8.45 -20.06
N TYR A 192 3.21 -9.33 -20.01
CA TYR A 192 2.48 -9.66 -18.78
C TYR A 192 3.29 -10.62 -17.90
N TYR A 193 3.12 -10.51 -16.59
CA TYR A 193 3.80 -11.42 -15.65
C TYR A 193 3.26 -12.84 -15.77
N GLU A 194 4.16 -13.82 -15.66
CA GLU A 194 3.78 -15.23 -15.55
C GLU A 194 3.18 -15.52 -14.17
N GLY A 195 2.22 -16.44 -14.10
CA GLY A 195 1.57 -16.87 -12.87
C GLY A 195 0.06 -16.76 -12.90
N PRO A 196 -0.61 -16.78 -11.73
CA PRO A 196 -2.05 -16.62 -11.66
C PRO A 196 -2.49 -15.22 -12.08
N THR A 197 -3.73 -15.10 -12.56
CA THR A 197 -4.34 -13.81 -12.89
C THR A 197 -4.26 -12.86 -11.69
N PRO A 198 -3.80 -11.60 -11.88
CA PRO A 198 -3.83 -10.60 -10.81
C PRO A 198 -5.25 -10.34 -10.33
N THR A 199 -5.44 -10.17 -9.03
CA THR A 199 -6.75 -9.78 -8.46
C THR A 199 -7.17 -8.39 -8.90
N ALA A 200 -6.19 -7.53 -9.19
CA ALA A 200 -6.37 -6.17 -9.68
C ALA A 200 -6.01 -6.10 -11.17
N ILE A 201 -7.02 -6.15 -12.05
CA ILE A 201 -6.82 -6.15 -13.51
C ILE A 201 -6.64 -4.71 -14.00
N HIS A 202 -5.48 -4.42 -14.61
CA HIS A 202 -5.12 -3.11 -15.16
C HIS A 202 -5.72 -2.94 -16.56
N VAL A 203 -6.86 -2.25 -16.66
CA VAL A 203 -7.61 -2.11 -17.92
C VAL A 203 -7.08 -0.93 -18.74
N THR A 204 -6.90 0.22 -18.10
CA THR A 204 -6.28 1.41 -18.70
C THR A 204 -5.40 2.10 -17.66
N THR A 205 -4.58 3.06 -18.07
CA THR A 205 -3.62 3.78 -17.21
C THR A 205 -4.19 4.25 -15.86
N HIS A 206 -5.48 4.58 -15.80
CA HIS A 206 -6.15 5.10 -14.61
C HIS A 206 -7.28 4.20 -14.09
N VAL A 207 -7.44 2.99 -14.59
CA VAL A 207 -8.57 2.11 -14.24
C VAL A 207 -8.12 0.69 -13.96
N PHE A 208 -8.49 0.21 -12.77
CA PHE A 208 -8.34 -1.15 -12.30
C PHE A 208 -9.68 -1.75 -11.91
N ILE A 209 -9.83 -3.06 -12.06
CA ILE A 209 -11.06 -3.78 -11.73
C ILE A 209 -10.69 -5.04 -10.96
N ASP A 210 -11.46 -5.36 -9.93
CA ASP A 210 -11.41 -6.67 -9.27
C ASP A 210 -11.62 -7.80 -10.28
N ASP A 211 -10.83 -8.86 -10.18
CA ASP A 211 -10.91 -10.06 -11.03
C ASP A 211 -12.29 -10.77 -10.98
N ASN A 212 -13.06 -10.53 -9.94
CA ASN A 212 -14.37 -11.11 -9.70
C ASN A 212 -15.54 -10.14 -9.95
N VAL A 213 -15.29 -8.94 -10.48
CA VAL A 213 -16.37 -8.01 -10.89
C VAL A 213 -16.87 -8.40 -12.28
N THR A 214 -18.18 -8.65 -12.37
CA THR A 214 -18.84 -8.97 -13.64
C THR A 214 -19.10 -7.71 -14.48
N ALA A 215 -19.30 -7.89 -15.79
CA ALA A 215 -19.65 -6.78 -16.69
C ALA A 215 -20.93 -6.04 -16.26
N ASN A 216 -21.92 -6.75 -15.73
CA ASN A 216 -23.18 -6.16 -15.26
C ASN A 216 -22.97 -5.29 -14.01
N GLU A 217 -22.18 -5.78 -13.05
CA GLU A 217 -21.82 -5.02 -11.85
C GLU A 217 -21.02 -3.76 -12.22
N LEU A 218 -20.07 -3.88 -13.14
CA LEU A 218 -19.28 -2.74 -13.63
C LEU A 218 -20.15 -1.68 -14.30
N CYS A 219 -21.06 -2.08 -15.21
CA CYS A 219 -22.01 -1.18 -15.85
C CYS A 219 -22.87 -0.43 -14.82
N HIS A 220 -23.32 -1.13 -13.77
CA HIS A 220 -24.10 -0.51 -12.70
C HIS A 220 -23.28 0.50 -11.87
N GLN A 221 -22.02 0.17 -11.56
CA GLN A 221 -21.11 1.06 -10.83
C GLN A 221 -20.82 2.34 -11.64
N ILE A 222 -20.47 2.21 -12.92
CA ILE A 222 -20.19 3.35 -13.82
C ILE A 222 -21.42 4.27 -13.95
N ASN A 223 -22.63 3.70 -14.02
CA ASN A 223 -23.85 4.50 -14.17
C ASN A 223 -24.25 5.22 -12.88
N LYS A 224 -23.85 4.74 -11.70
CA LYS A 224 -24.04 5.44 -10.42
C LYS A 224 -23.10 6.64 -10.25
N ASP A 225 -21.86 6.52 -10.71
CA ASP A 225 -20.85 7.59 -10.56
C ASP A 225 -21.17 8.84 -11.38
N LYS A 226 -21.94 8.71 -12.48
CA LYS A 226 -22.40 9.86 -13.27
C LYS A 226 -23.38 10.78 -12.52
N ALA A 227 -23.80 10.42 -11.30
CA ALA A 227 -24.63 11.28 -10.45
C ALA A 227 -23.81 12.19 -9.50
N TYR A 228 -22.48 12.06 -9.48
CA TYR A 228 -21.61 12.76 -8.51
C TYR A 228 -20.41 13.52 -9.14
N TRP A 229 -20.42 13.70 -10.46
CA TRP A 229 -19.49 14.58 -11.19
C TRP A 229 -20.24 15.76 -11.82
#